data_AF-A0A2G5TQY2-F1
#
_entry.id   AF-A0A2G5TQY2-F1
#
_cell.length_a   1.000
_cell.length_b   1.000
_cell.length_c   1.000
_cell.angle_alpha   90.00
_cell.angle_beta   90.00
_cell.angle_gamma   90.00
#
_symmetry.space_group_name_H-M   'P 1'
#
loop_
_entity.id
_entity.type
_entity.pdbx_description
1 polymer ?
#
loop_
_entity_poly.entity_id
_entity_poly.type
_entity_poly.pdbx_seq_one_letter_code
_entity_poly.pdbx_strand_id
1 'polypeptide(L)'
;MNSIFIFSLILLISGSSCDQVHEISNEISLLLEAIKLKDDVVVGEMFEMVEDDDNNMDKFIETFQGVNIHLDSAKKVEDGNIEAKIQISDKIPATLVFKKSIRSPYGLRISGISTEKGGKMCTVGILKCAMDILGNKD
;
A
#
# COMPACT_ATOMS: atom_id res chain seq x y z
N MET A 1 46.08 -9.71 16.64
CA MET A 1 45.48 -9.84 15.29
C MET A 1 44.50 -10.99 15.33
N ASN A 2 43.36 -10.82 14.62
CA ASN A 2 42.16 -11.67 14.58
C ASN A 2 41.23 -11.45 15.80
N SER A 3 39.95 -11.13 15.68
CA SER A 3 39.05 -11.34 14.55
C SER A 3 37.98 -10.25 14.55
N ILE A 4 38.19 -9.24 13.70
CA ILE A 4 37.18 -8.29 13.23
C ILE A 4 36.28 -9.07 12.26
N PHE A 5 35.54 -10.05 12.76
CA PHE A 5 34.74 -10.97 11.93
C PHE A 5 33.35 -11.25 12.46
N ILE A 6 32.93 -10.61 13.56
CA ILE A 6 31.57 -10.78 14.10
C ILE A 6 30.68 -9.57 13.76
N PHE A 7 31.24 -8.39 13.48
CA PHE A 7 30.42 -7.21 13.14
C PHE A 7 29.92 -7.20 11.70
N SER A 8 30.58 -7.88 10.76
CA SER A 8 30.17 -7.90 9.35
C SER A 8 28.98 -8.83 9.07
N LEU A 9 28.60 -9.71 10.00
CA LEU A 9 27.45 -10.60 9.81
C LEU A 9 26.13 -9.97 10.27
N ILE A 10 26.17 -8.94 11.12
CA ILE A 10 24.97 -8.23 11.61
C ILE A 10 24.45 -7.22 10.57
N LEU A 11 25.27 -6.81 9.60
CA LEU A 11 24.91 -5.80 8.58
C LEU A 11 24.20 -6.34 7.34
N LEU A 12 24.10 -7.66 7.17
CA LEU A 12 23.49 -8.26 5.97
C LEU A 12 21.99 -8.54 6.10
N ILE A 13 21.39 -8.34 7.28
CA ILE A 13 19.98 -8.67 7.55
C ILE A 13 19.08 -7.41 7.52
N SER A 14 19.65 -6.21 7.59
CA SER A 14 18.89 -4.95 7.65
C SER A 14 18.64 -4.29 6.30
N GLY A 15 19.21 -4.80 5.20
CA GLY A 15 19.04 -4.20 3.86
C GLY A 15 17.64 -4.39 3.29
N SER A 16 17.04 -5.57 3.47
CA SER A 16 15.79 -5.89 2.76
C SER A 16 14.55 -5.18 3.31
N SER A 17 14.47 -4.92 4.62
CA SER A 17 13.27 -4.31 5.23
C SER A 17 13.24 -2.80 5.10
N CYS A 18 14.39 -2.13 5.23
CA CYS A 18 14.47 -0.67 5.08
C CYS A 18 14.15 -0.25 3.64
N ASP A 19 14.63 -0.99 2.65
CA ASP A 19 14.37 -0.72 1.24
C ASP A 19 12.87 -0.84 0.91
N GLN A 20 12.20 -1.88 1.43
CA GLN A 20 10.76 -2.09 1.21
C GLN A 20 9.90 -1.02 1.89
N VAL A 21 10.24 -0.62 3.13
CA VAL A 21 9.52 0.45 3.82
C VAL A 21 9.66 1.77 3.06
N HIS A 22 10.86 2.08 2.55
CA HIS A 22 11.07 3.29 1.77
C HIS A 22 10.31 3.26 0.44
N GLU A 23 10.38 2.15 -0.31
CA GLU A 23 9.66 1.96 -1.57
C GLU A 23 8.14 2.13 -1.38
N ILE A 24 7.56 1.46 -0.39
CA ILE A 24 6.12 1.57 -0.12
C ILE A 24 5.72 2.95 0.40
N SER A 25 6.56 3.60 1.21
CA SER A 25 6.28 4.96 1.68
C SER A 25 6.19 5.96 0.52
N ASN A 26 7.01 5.78 -0.51
CA ASN A 26 6.96 6.62 -1.72
C ASN A 26 5.66 6.36 -2.50
N GLU A 27 5.28 5.09 -2.70
CA GLU A 27 4.01 4.73 -3.34
C GLU A 27 2.80 5.31 -2.60
N ILE A 28 2.74 5.21 -1.28
CA ILE A 28 1.64 5.81 -0.49
C ILE A 28 1.63 7.33 -0.65
N SER A 29 2.78 7.99 -0.63
CA SER A 29 2.87 9.45 -0.77
C SER A 29 2.36 9.91 -2.14
N LEU A 30 2.70 9.18 -3.19
CA LEU A 30 2.25 9.45 -4.55
C LEU A 30 0.75 9.24 -4.72
N LEU A 31 0.20 8.18 -4.13
CA LEU A 31 -1.24 7.96 -4.12
C LEU A 31 -1.98 9.14 -3.47
N LEU A 32 -1.50 9.58 -2.30
CA LEU A 32 -2.09 10.71 -1.59
C LEU A 32 -1.97 12.03 -2.39
N GLU A 33 -0.87 12.23 -3.10
CA GLU A 33 -0.68 13.37 -3.99
C GLU A 33 -1.63 13.32 -5.20
N ALA A 34 -1.74 12.17 -5.88
CA ALA A 34 -2.65 11.99 -7.00
C ALA A 34 -4.11 12.20 -6.59
N ILE A 35 -4.52 11.66 -5.44
CA ILE A 35 -5.84 11.90 -4.85
C ILE A 35 -6.03 13.40 -4.62
N LYS A 36 -5.07 14.08 -3.96
CA LYS A 36 -5.13 15.52 -3.70
C LYS A 36 -5.29 16.34 -4.98
N LEU A 37 -4.59 15.96 -6.05
CA LEU A 37 -4.68 16.59 -7.38
C LEU A 37 -5.92 16.19 -8.18
N LYS A 38 -6.68 15.19 -7.68
CA LYS A 38 -7.82 14.58 -8.37
C LYS A 38 -7.43 13.97 -9.74
N ASP A 39 -6.24 13.40 -9.81
CA ASP A 39 -5.72 12.73 -11.00
C ASP A 39 -6.21 11.28 -11.03
N ASP A 40 -7.39 11.09 -11.61
CA ASP A 40 -8.08 9.80 -11.71
C ASP A 40 -7.30 8.76 -12.53
N VAL A 41 -6.59 9.21 -13.56
CA VAL A 41 -5.72 8.35 -14.38
C VAL A 41 -4.60 7.77 -13.52
N VAL A 42 -3.85 8.61 -12.81
CA VAL A 42 -2.75 8.14 -11.97
C VAL A 42 -3.26 7.27 -10.83
N VAL A 43 -4.35 7.67 -10.17
CA VAL A 43 -4.98 6.84 -9.12
C VAL A 43 -5.34 5.46 -9.71
N GLY A 44 -6.01 5.42 -10.86
CA GLY A 44 -6.37 4.16 -11.51
C GLY A 44 -5.17 3.28 -11.88
N GLU A 45 -4.07 3.89 -12.31
CA GLU A 45 -2.83 3.16 -12.62
C GLU A 45 -2.14 2.56 -11.39
N MET A 46 -2.42 3.07 -10.19
CA MET A 46 -1.88 2.57 -8.93
C MET A 46 -2.65 1.37 -8.36
N PHE A 47 -3.83 1.05 -8.88
CA PHE A 47 -4.62 -0.12 -8.45
C PHE A 47 -4.65 -1.22 -9.52
N GLU A 48 -4.73 -2.48 -9.09
CA GLU A 48 -5.11 -3.60 -9.96
C GLU A 48 -6.64 -3.60 -10.12
N MET A 49 -7.17 -2.60 -10.84
CA MET A 49 -8.60 -2.43 -11.06
C MET A 49 -9.18 -3.51 -11.99
N VAL A 50 -10.40 -3.96 -11.71
CA VAL A 50 -11.25 -4.70 -12.65
C VAL A 50 -12.31 -3.77 -13.24
N GLU A 51 -12.96 -4.13 -14.35
CA GLU A 51 -13.91 -3.24 -15.07
C GLU A 51 -15.02 -2.63 -14.19
N ASP A 52 -15.42 -3.29 -13.10
CA ASP A 52 -16.44 -2.78 -12.16
C ASP A 52 -15.92 -1.72 -11.17
N ASP A 53 -14.60 -1.50 -11.07
CA ASP A 53 -13.98 -0.52 -10.17
C ASP A 53 -14.09 0.92 -10.69
N ASP A 54 -14.12 1.12 -12.01
CA ASP A 54 -14.11 2.45 -12.66
C ASP A 54 -15.27 3.35 -12.19
N ASN A 55 -16.43 2.75 -11.90
CA ASN A 55 -17.61 3.48 -11.43
C ASN A 55 -17.46 4.09 -10.02
N ASN A 56 -16.39 3.73 -9.29
CA ASN A 56 -16.14 4.23 -7.94
C ASN A 56 -15.02 5.26 -7.87
N MET A 57 -14.36 5.59 -8.99
CA MET A 57 -13.16 6.43 -8.99
C MET A 57 -13.40 7.83 -8.41
N ASP A 58 -14.36 8.58 -8.94
CA ASP A 58 -14.67 9.93 -8.48
C ASP A 58 -15.00 9.95 -6.99
N LYS A 59 -15.87 9.02 -6.58
CA LYS A 59 -16.29 8.90 -5.17
C LYS A 59 -15.13 8.51 -4.27
N PHE A 60 -14.24 7.63 -4.73
CA PHE A 60 -13.04 7.24 -3.99
C PHE A 60 -12.12 8.45 -3.77
N ILE A 61 -11.83 9.21 -4.84
CA ILE A 61 -11.00 10.41 -4.75
C ILE A 61 -11.60 11.39 -3.76
N GLU A 62 -12.90 11.69 -3.85
CA GLU A 62 -13.59 12.59 -2.92
C GLU A 62 -13.55 12.08 -1.48
N THR A 63 -13.77 10.79 -1.27
CA THR A 63 -13.80 10.15 0.06
C THR A 63 -12.42 10.17 0.72
N PHE A 64 -11.36 10.02 -0.07
CA PHE A 64 -9.98 9.99 0.42
C PHE A 64 -9.28 11.36 0.42
N GLN A 65 -9.97 12.44 0.01
CA GLN A 65 -9.45 13.80 0.15
C GLN A 65 -9.12 14.11 1.63
N GLY A 66 -7.86 14.43 1.89
CA GLY A 66 -7.38 14.77 3.24
C GLY A 66 -7.25 13.59 4.21
N VAL A 67 -7.41 12.36 3.74
CA VAL A 67 -7.12 11.16 4.53
C VAL A 67 -5.62 10.98 4.66
N ASN A 68 -5.14 10.79 5.90
CA ASN A 68 -3.76 10.40 6.16
C ASN A 68 -3.61 8.88 6.10
N ILE A 69 -2.52 8.37 5.54
CA ILE A 69 -2.17 6.95 5.56
C ILE A 69 -0.74 6.85 6.07
N HIS A 70 -0.58 6.29 7.27
CA HIS A 70 0.72 6.03 7.87
C HIS A 70 1.18 4.61 7.58
N LEU A 71 2.45 4.41 7.23
CA LEU A 71 3.05 3.09 7.04
C LEU A 71 3.71 2.60 8.33
N ASP A 72 3.19 1.52 8.90
CA ASP A 72 3.76 0.90 10.10
C ASP A 72 4.93 -0.04 9.75
N SER A 73 4.74 -0.88 8.73
CA SER A 73 5.76 -1.83 8.28
C SER A 73 5.47 -2.33 6.88
N ALA A 74 6.51 -2.75 6.16
CA ALA A 74 6.39 -3.44 4.89
C ALA A 74 7.29 -4.68 4.90
N LYS A 75 6.80 -5.78 4.32
CA LYS A 75 7.58 -7.00 4.13
C LYS A 75 7.25 -7.65 2.80
N LYS A 76 8.25 -8.21 2.15
CA LYS A 76 8.07 -9.10 1.00
C LYS A 76 7.57 -10.46 1.47
N VAL A 77 6.56 -10.99 0.79
CA VAL A 77 5.98 -12.32 1.06
C VAL A 77 6.40 -13.34 -0.01
N GLU A 78 6.12 -14.63 0.24
CA GLU A 78 6.66 -15.75 -0.54
C GLU A 78 6.30 -15.71 -2.04
N ASP A 79 5.14 -15.14 -2.39
CA ASP A 79 4.69 -14.97 -3.77
C ASP A 79 5.37 -13.80 -4.50
N GLY A 80 6.26 -13.07 -3.81
CA GLY A 80 7.00 -11.94 -4.34
C GLY A 80 6.30 -10.59 -4.20
N ASN A 81 5.06 -10.56 -3.69
CA ASN A 81 4.34 -9.33 -3.34
C ASN A 81 4.92 -8.69 -2.07
N ILE A 82 4.51 -7.45 -1.81
CA ILE A 82 4.85 -6.72 -0.60
C ILE A 82 3.58 -6.50 0.20
N GLU A 83 3.53 -7.01 1.42
CA GLU A 83 2.48 -6.69 2.39
C GLU A 83 2.90 -5.48 3.21
N ALA A 84 2.09 -4.43 3.15
CA ALA A 84 2.28 -3.20 3.89
C ALA A 84 1.19 -3.06 4.96
N LYS A 85 1.59 -2.94 6.22
CA LYS A 85 0.67 -2.58 7.30
C LYS A 85 0.62 -1.08 7.44
N ILE A 86 -0.59 -0.54 7.45
CA ILE A 86 -0.84 0.89 7.46
C ILE A 86 -1.86 1.25 8.54
N GLN A 87 -1.84 2.53 8.95
CA GLN A 87 -2.94 3.15 9.69
C GLN A 87 -3.59 4.23 8.85
N ILE A 88 -4.89 4.08 8.61
CA ILE A 88 -5.68 5.09 7.92
C ILE A 88 -6.23 6.05 8.98
N SER A 89 -5.92 7.34 8.80
CA SER A 89 -6.27 8.43 9.73
C SER A 89 -5.89 8.14 11.18
N ASP A 90 -4.74 7.49 11.39
CA ASP A 90 -4.15 7.13 12.70
C ASP A 90 -5.07 6.28 13.60
N LYS A 91 -6.05 5.60 13.00
CA LYS A 91 -7.11 4.88 13.74
C LYS A 91 -7.43 3.50 13.19
N ILE A 92 -7.47 3.37 11.87
CA ILE A 92 -7.97 2.17 11.21
C ILE A 92 -6.78 1.35 10.72
N PRO A 93 -6.41 0.25 11.40
CA PRO A 93 -5.31 -0.58 10.96
C PRO A 93 -5.75 -1.41 9.74
N ALA A 94 -4.95 -1.34 8.69
CA ALA A 94 -5.22 -2.04 7.44
C ALA A 94 -3.94 -2.65 6.87
N THR A 95 -4.11 -3.60 5.95
CA THR A 95 -3.03 -4.19 5.17
C THR A 95 -3.30 -3.94 3.70
N LEU A 96 -2.32 -3.35 3.02
CA LEU A 96 -2.26 -3.25 1.56
C LEU A 96 -1.32 -4.31 1.01
N VAL A 97 -1.68 -4.90 -0.12
CA VAL A 97 -0.80 -5.78 -0.89
C VAL A 97 -0.36 -5.05 -2.14
N PHE A 98 0.95 -4.94 -2.33
CA PHE A 98 1.58 -4.36 -3.50
C PHE A 98 2.17 -5.44 -4.39
N LYS A 99 1.89 -5.35 -5.68
CA LYS A 99 2.35 -6.27 -6.71
C LYS A 99 3.15 -5.51 -7.77
N LYS A 100 4.22 -6.12 -8.26
CA LYS A 100 5.02 -5.53 -9.34
C LYS A 100 4.19 -5.38 -10.61
N SER A 101 4.28 -4.21 -11.23
CA SER A 101 3.56 -3.88 -12.45
C SER A 101 4.36 -2.91 -13.31
N ILE A 102 4.51 -3.25 -14.60
CA ILE A 102 5.09 -2.34 -15.60
C ILE A 102 4.14 -1.20 -16.01
N ARG A 103 2.87 -1.29 -15.59
CA ARG A 103 1.82 -0.31 -15.90
C ARG A 103 1.57 0.67 -14.75
N SER A 104 2.24 0.50 -13.61
CA SER A 104 2.29 1.55 -12.60
C SER A 104 3.43 2.50 -12.95
N PRO A 105 3.27 3.82 -12.80
CA PRO A 105 4.33 4.79 -13.04
C PRO A 105 5.62 4.50 -12.23
N TYR A 106 5.51 3.78 -11.11
CA TYR A 106 6.62 3.54 -10.18
C TYR A 106 6.92 2.06 -9.91
N GLY A 107 6.25 1.15 -10.64
CA GLY A 107 6.59 -0.26 -10.66
C GLY A 107 5.79 -1.15 -9.71
N LEU A 108 4.93 -0.57 -8.86
CA LEU A 108 4.04 -1.31 -7.96
C LEU A 108 2.57 -0.88 -8.11
N ARG A 109 1.65 -1.82 -7.94
CA ARG A 109 0.20 -1.57 -7.84
C ARG A 109 -0.36 -2.18 -6.59
N ILE A 110 -1.37 -1.53 -6.01
CA ILE A 110 -2.19 -2.07 -4.95
C ILE A 110 -3.11 -3.13 -5.56
N SER A 111 -2.89 -4.39 -5.19
CA SER A 111 -3.67 -5.54 -5.65
C SER A 111 -4.66 -6.06 -4.61
N GLY A 112 -4.61 -5.53 -3.38
CA GLY A 112 -5.61 -5.82 -2.39
C GLY A 112 -5.52 -4.96 -1.13
N ILE A 113 -6.64 -4.93 -0.41
CA ILE A 113 -6.79 -4.25 0.87
C ILE A 113 -7.59 -5.11 1.86
N SER A 114 -7.22 -5.06 3.14
CA SER A 114 -7.98 -5.67 4.25
C SER A 114 -7.82 -4.88 5.54
N THR A 115 -8.78 -4.95 6.44
CA THR A 115 -8.61 -4.59 7.86
C THR A 115 -8.04 -5.79 8.62
N GLU A 116 -7.24 -5.56 9.66
CA GLU A 116 -6.26 -6.54 10.19
C GLU A 116 -6.71 -8.00 10.46
N LYS A 117 -5.70 -8.89 10.32
CA LYS A 117 -5.57 -10.32 10.65
C LYS A 117 -6.83 -11.19 10.58
N GLY A 118 -7.03 -11.77 9.40
CA GLY A 118 -8.03 -12.81 9.15
C GLY A 118 -9.27 -12.29 8.41
N GLY A 119 -9.36 -10.98 8.21
CA GLY A 119 -10.31 -10.38 7.27
C GLY A 119 -10.08 -10.90 5.85
N LYS A 120 -11.17 -11.07 5.11
CA LYS A 120 -11.10 -11.44 3.69
C LYS A 120 -10.41 -10.32 2.92
N MET A 121 -9.30 -10.63 2.24
CA MET A 121 -8.62 -9.69 1.35
C MET A 121 -9.57 -9.27 0.23
N CYS A 122 -9.81 -7.97 0.09
CA CYS A 122 -10.52 -7.42 -1.06
C CYS A 122 -9.54 -7.29 -2.23
N THR A 123 -9.74 -8.07 -3.27
CA THR A 123 -8.97 -8.02 -4.53
C THR A 123 -9.83 -7.65 -5.75
N VAL A 124 -11.13 -7.48 -5.54
CA VAL A 124 -12.14 -7.10 -6.54
C VAL A 124 -12.97 -6.00 -5.89
N GLY A 125 -13.23 -4.89 -6.58
CA GLY A 125 -13.94 -3.79 -5.95
C GLY A 125 -13.04 -3.03 -4.97
N ILE A 126 -11.72 -2.94 -5.21
CA ILE A 126 -10.72 -2.48 -4.23
C ILE A 126 -11.04 -1.05 -3.77
N LEU A 127 -11.45 -0.17 -4.69
CA LEU A 127 -11.80 1.22 -4.37
C LEU A 127 -13.01 1.27 -3.43
N LYS A 128 -14.03 0.45 -3.71
CA LYS A 128 -15.21 0.34 -2.85
C LYS A 128 -14.86 -0.22 -1.48
N CYS A 129 -14.07 -1.29 -1.41
CA CYS A 129 -13.62 -1.85 -0.14
C CYS A 129 -12.84 -0.83 0.69
N ALA A 130 -11.96 -0.04 0.07
CA ALA A 130 -11.23 1.00 0.77
C ALA A 130 -12.17 2.08 1.34
N MET A 131 -13.18 2.51 0.59
CA MET A 131 -14.22 3.42 1.09
C MET A 131 -15.05 2.81 2.22
N ASP A 132 -15.44 1.54 2.12
CA ASP A 132 -16.22 0.84 3.15
C ASP A 132 -15.38 0.71 4.44
N ILE A 133 -14.08 0.44 4.34
CA ILE A 133 -13.15 0.42 5.48
C ILE A 133 -13.10 1.79 6.18
N LEU A 134 -13.02 2.88 5.41
CA LEU A 134 -13.01 4.23 5.97
C LEU A 134 -14.38 4.63 6.54
N GLY A 135 -15.46 4.13 5.95
CA GLY A 135 -16.86 4.42 6.29
C GLY A 135 -17.42 3.65 7.48
N ASN A 136 -16.88 2.47 7.81
CA ASN A 136 -17.25 1.67 8.99
C ASN A 136 -16.73 2.27 10.32
N LYS A 137 -16.73 3.59 10.44
CA LYS A 137 -16.51 4.35 11.68
C LYS A 137 -17.76 4.27 12.56
N ASP A 138 -18.02 3.12 13.15
CA ASP A 138 -18.96 2.98 14.27
C ASP A 138 -18.28 2.36 15.49
#